data_AF-A0AA35M5N8-F1
#
_entry.id   AF-A0AA35M5N8-F1
#
_cell.length_a   1.000
_cell.length_b   1.000
_cell.length_c   1.000
_cell.angle_alpha   90.00
_cell.angle_beta   90.00
_cell.angle_gamma   90.00
#
_symmetry.space_group_name_H-M   'P 1'
#
loop_
_entity.id
_entity.type
_entity.pdbx_description
1 polymer ?
#
loop_
_entity_poly.entity_id
_entity_poly.type
_entity_poly.pdbx_seq_one_letter_code
_entity_poly.pdbx_strand_id
1 'polypeptide(L)'
;MRSALAKSGGPMFEDSLEFKYTQYWTLNFLNEFKSRRGYDLSPFILYITNDFYQTVLNLYVDCRLKPLQKWVNWLGLKLRLQPYTASFDSSIISSLVDVPEGESLGFDGTPD
;
A
#
# COMPACT_ATOMS: atom_id res chain seq x y z
N MET A 1 8.69 16.76 -21.65
CA MET A 1 7.94 15.64 -21.04
C MET A 1 7.13 16.08 -19.82
N ARG A 2 7.73 16.51 -18.69
CA ARG A 2 7.00 16.92 -17.48
C ARG A 2 5.92 18.00 -17.70
N SER A 3 6.27 19.08 -18.40
CA SER A 3 5.28 20.13 -18.73
C SER A 3 4.12 19.61 -19.59
N ALA A 4 4.34 18.58 -20.43
CA ALA A 4 3.28 17.98 -21.24
C ALA A 4 2.36 17.09 -20.38
N LEU A 5 2.91 16.31 -19.45
CA LEU A 5 2.12 15.52 -18.48
C LEU A 5 1.31 16.43 -17.55
N ALA A 6 1.91 17.49 -17.02
CA ALA A 6 1.17 18.46 -16.21
C ALA A 6 0.04 19.14 -17.01
N LYS A 7 0.24 19.41 -18.31
CA LYS A 7 -0.78 20.00 -19.19
C LYS A 7 -1.90 19.03 -19.57
N SER A 8 -1.66 17.72 -19.63
CA SER A 8 -2.74 16.76 -19.90
C SER A 8 -3.73 16.69 -18.73
N GLY A 9 -3.32 17.09 -17.52
CA GLY A 9 -4.17 17.15 -16.34
C GLY A 9 -4.63 15.79 -15.81
N GLY A 10 -4.17 14.70 -16.43
CA GLY A 10 -4.58 13.33 -16.10
C GLY A 10 -3.85 12.80 -14.86
N PRO A 11 -4.55 12.11 -13.94
CA PRO A 11 -3.93 11.46 -12.80
C PRO A 11 -3.18 10.18 -13.21
N MET A 12 -2.20 9.77 -12.42
CA MET A 12 -1.67 8.40 -12.46
C MET A 12 -2.63 7.50 -11.68
N PHE A 13 -3.05 6.40 -12.29
CA PHE A 13 -3.92 5.41 -11.65
C PHE A 13 -3.14 4.16 -11.28
N GLU A 14 -3.39 3.67 -10.08
CA GLU A 14 -2.96 2.36 -9.61
C GLU A 14 -4.18 1.54 -9.19
N ASP A 15 -4.28 0.36 -9.80
CA ASP A 15 -5.28 -0.67 -9.54
C ASP A 15 -5.06 -1.35 -8.17
N SER A 16 -6.00 -2.18 -7.73
CA SER A 16 -5.85 -2.96 -6.49
C SER A 16 -4.66 -3.92 -6.54
N LEU A 17 -4.10 -4.21 -5.37
CA LEU A 17 -2.95 -5.11 -5.25
C LEU A 17 -3.41 -6.54 -4.95
N GLU A 18 -3.39 -7.36 -5.99
CA GLU A 18 -3.76 -8.77 -5.95
C GLU A 18 -2.55 -9.69 -5.69
N PHE A 19 -1.85 -9.48 -4.56
CA PHE A 19 -0.72 -10.32 -4.20
C PHE A 19 -1.17 -11.75 -3.85
N LYS A 20 -1.07 -12.67 -4.81
CA LYS A 20 -1.34 -14.12 -4.62
C LYS A 20 -0.34 -14.83 -3.70
N TYR A 21 0.80 -14.21 -3.42
CA TYR A 21 1.86 -14.78 -2.58
C TYR A 21 2.02 -13.98 -1.28
N THR A 22 2.16 -14.68 -0.16
CA THR A 22 2.44 -14.14 1.18
C THR A 22 3.90 -13.70 1.33
N GLN A 23 4.44 -12.92 0.39
CA GLN A 23 5.80 -12.37 0.51
C GLN A 23 5.80 -11.12 1.40
N TYR A 24 5.46 -11.30 2.69
CA TYR A 24 5.45 -10.23 3.69
C TYR A 24 6.84 -9.89 4.24
N TRP A 25 7.89 -10.53 3.70
CA TRP A 25 9.25 -10.45 4.23
C TRP A 25 10.18 -9.69 3.28
N THR A 26 11.01 -8.82 3.86
CA THR A 26 12.13 -8.15 3.18
C THR A 26 13.41 -8.42 3.95
N LEU A 27 14.58 -8.26 3.31
CA LEU A 27 15.88 -8.55 3.95
C LEU A 27 16.11 -7.74 5.24
N ASN A 28 15.54 -6.53 5.35
CA ASN A 28 15.70 -5.65 6.52
C ASN A 28 14.53 -5.76 7.53
N PHE A 29 13.60 -6.69 7.35
CA PHE A 29 12.33 -6.71 8.11
C PHE A 29 12.54 -6.79 9.62
N LEU A 30 13.44 -7.65 10.12
CA LEU A 30 13.69 -7.79 11.56
C LEU A 30 14.21 -6.50 12.20
N ASN A 31 15.07 -5.76 11.50
CA ASN A 31 15.59 -4.47 11.98
C ASN A 31 14.49 -3.41 12.00
N GLU A 32 13.69 -3.34 10.93
CA GLU A 32 12.54 -2.44 10.84
C GLU A 32 11.51 -2.74 11.94
N PHE A 33 11.21 -4.01 12.15
CA PHE A 33 10.32 -4.46 13.22
C PHE A 33 10.86 -4.01 14.58
N LYS A 34 12.11 -4.33 14.89
CA LYS A 34 12.72 -3.98 16.18
C LYS A 34 12.76 -2.47 16.40
N SER A 35 13.07 -1.69 15.37
CA SER A 35 13.09 -0.23 15.44
C SER A 35 11.69 0.37 15.67
N ARG A 36 10.64 -0.25 15.13
CA ARG A 36 9.26 0.29 15.19
C ARG A 36 8.47 -0.22 16.40
N ARG A 37 8.75 -1.45 16.84
CA ARG A 37 8.01 -2.15 17.90
C ARG A 37 8.75 -2.21 19.23
N GLY A 38 10.07 -2.00 19.21
CA GLY A 38 10.89 -1.93 20.41
C GLY A 38 11.38 -3.28 20.95
N TYR A 39 11.15 -4.38 20.24
CA TYR A 39 11.61 -5.72 20.63
C TYR A 39 11.99 -6.59 19.42
N ASP A 40 12.76 -7.64 19.68
CA ASP A 40 13.16 -8.61 18.64
C ASP A 40 12.00 -9.58 18.35
N LEU A 41 11.60 -9.67 17.08
CA LEU A 41 10.53 -10.57 16.63
C LEU A 41 10.99 -12.03 16.58
N SER A 42 12.28 -12.30 16.41
CA SER A 42 12.81 -13.65 16.14
C SER A 42 12.28 -14.74 17.08
N PRO A 43 12.23 -14.57 18.42
CA PRO A 43 11.70 -15.59 19.31
C PRO A 43 10.16 -15.75 19.26
N PHE A 44 9.45 -14.83 18.60
CA PHE A 44 7.99 -14.73 18.62
C PHE A 44 7.33 -14.84 17.25
N ILE A 45 8.08 -15.23 16.22
CA ILE A 45 7.64 -15.18 14.81
C ILE A 45 6.34 -15.95 14.53
N LEU A 46 6.01 -16.94 15.36
CA LEU A 46 4.79 -17.75 15.25
C LEU A 46 3.61 -17.23 16.09
N TYR A 47 3.84 -16.26 16.98
CA TYR A 47 2.86 -15.84 18.00
C TYR A 47 2.38 -14.41 17.81
N ILE A 48 3.20 -13.54 17.21
CA ILE A 48 2.90 -12.11 17.10
C ILE A 48 2.46 -11.78 15.68
N THR A 49 1.15 -11.72 15.46
CA THR A 49 0.54 -11.45 14.15
C THR A 49 0.24 -9.96 13.95
N ASN A 50 -0.35 -9.28 14.93
CA ASN A 50 -0.77 -7.89 14.77
C ASN A 50 0.42 -6.92 14.51
N ASP A 51 1.44 -6.93 15.37
CA ASP A 51 2.62 -6.08 15.17
C ASP A 51 3.38 -6.43 13.89
N PHE A 52 3.36 -7.70 13.48
CA PHE A 52 3.93 -8.14 12.22
C PHE A 52 3.20 -7.48 11.05
N TYR A 53 1.88 -7.65 10.93
CA TYR A 53 1.09 -7.08 9.83
C TYR A 53 1.12 -5.55 9.84
N GLN A 54 1.10 -4.91 11.02
CA GLN A 54 1.27 -3.47 11.09
C GLN A 54 2.66 -3.01 10.61
N THR A 55 3.72 -3.78 10.87
CA THR A 55 5.06 -3.48 10.34
C THR A 55 5.10 -3.63 8.82
N VAL A 56 4.47 -4.67 8.26
CA VAL A 56 4.33 -4.82 6.80
C VAL A 56 3.59 -3.63 6.19
N LEU A 57 2.46 -3.22 6.79
CA LEU A 57 1.71 -2.03 6.36
C LEU A 57 2.58 -0.77 6.40
N ASN A 58 3.35 -0.56 7.47
CA ASN A 58 4.23 0.59 7.56
C ASN A 58 5.31 0.59 6.47
N LEU A 59 5.89 -0.57 6.16
CA LEU A 59 6.87 -0.71 5.08
C LEU A 59 6.24 -0.48 3.71
N TYR A 60 5.01 -0.98 3.48
CA TYR A 60 4.27 -0.67 2.26
C TYR A 60 4.07 0.83 2.09
N VAL A 61 3.63 1.52 3.14
CA VAL A 61 3.43 2.98 3.12
C VAL A 61 4.76 3.72 2.88
N ASP A 62 5.80 3.39 3.64
CA ASP A 62 7.06 4.14 3.65
C ASP A 62 7.94 3.86 2.43
N CYS A 63 8.00 2.61 1.97
CA CYS A 63 8.90 2.21 0.89
C CYS A 63 8.25 2.22 -0.50
N ARG A 64 6.91 2.20 -0.58
CA ARG A 64 6.19 2.16 -1.85
C ARG A 64 5.28 3.37 -2.04
N LEU A 65 4.30 3.54 -1.16
CA LEU A 65 3.24 4.53 -1.37
C LEU A 65 3.76 5.97 -1.36
N LYS A 66 4.49 6.36 -0.30
CA LYS A 66 5.04 7.72 -0.18
C LYS A 66 6.04 8.05 -1.30
N PRO A 67 7.01 7.17 -1.66
CA PRO A 67 7.89 7.43 -2.80
C PRO A 67 7.16 7.56 -4.13
N LEU A 68 6.17 6.69 -4.39
CA LEU A 68 5.37 6.74 -5.61
C LEU A 68 4.58 8.05 -5.70
N GLN A 69 3.86 8.41 -4.64
CA GLN A 69 3.13 9.67 -4.58
C GLN A 69 4.06 10.87 -4.77
N LYS A 70 5.24 10.87 -4.13
CA LYS A 70 6.25 11.92 -4.32
C LYS A 70 6.69 12.04 -5.78
N TRP A 71 6.92 10.93 -6.46
CA TRP A 71 7.32 10.91 -7.87
C TRP A 71 6.20 11.39 -8.79
N VAL A 72 4.97 10.92 -8.59
CA VAL A 72 3.78 11.33 -9.36
C VAL A 72 3.52 12.83 -9.19
N ASN A 73 3.55 13.33 -7.94
CA ASN A 73 3.41 14.75 -7.65
C ASN A 73 4.56 15.58 -8.25
N TRP A 74 5.80 15.05 -8.24
CA TRP A 74 6.92 15.69 -8.92
C TRP A 74 6.67 15.83 -10.42
N LEU A 75 6.00 14.87 -11.08
CA LEU A 75 5.60 14.99 -12.49
C LEU A 75 4.46 15.98 -12.74
N GLY A 76 3.83 16.53 -11.69
CA GLY A 76 2.67 17.42 -11.78
C GLY A 76 1.34 16.67 -11.92
N LEU A 77 1.32 15.38 -11.60
CA LEU A 77 0.13 14.54 -11.62
C LEU A 77 -0.37 14.26 -10.20
N LYS A 78 -1.57 13.69 -10.08
CA LYS A 78 -2.13 13.19 -8.81
C LYS A 78 -2.15 11.66 -8.81
N LEU A 79 -1.95 11.04 -7.64
CA LEU A 79 -2.03 9.59 -7.50
C LEU A 79 -3.45 9.18 -7.11
N ARG A 80 -4.10 8.44 -8.00
CA ARG A 80 -5.35 7.72 -7.79
C ARG A 80 -5.03 6.26 -7.49
N LEU A 81 -5.59 5.72 -6.42
CA LEU A 81 -5.28 4.36 -5.95
C LEU A 81 -6.56 3.69 -5.48
N GLN A 82 -6.73 2.42 -5.87
CA GLN A 82 -7.64 1.50 -5.21
C GLN A 82 -6.96 0.87 -3.98
N PRO A 83 -7.25 1.35 -2.76
CA PRO A 83 -6.47 1.04 -1.56
C PRO A 83 -6.92 -0.27 -0.92
N TYR A 84 -7.84 -1.00 -1.54
CA TYR A 84 -8.26 -2.31 -1.07
C TYR A 84 -7.25 -3.35 -1.52
N THR A 85 -6.76 -4.08 -0.54
CA THR A 85 -5.97 -5.30 -0.74
C THR A 85 -6.44 -6.27 0.34
N ALA A 86 -6.38 -7.57 0.07
CA ALA A 86 -6.72 -8.58 1.07
C ALA A 86 -5.79 -8.55 2.30
N SER A 87 -4.65 -7.84 2.21
CA SER A 87 -3.53 -7.94 3.15
C SER A 87 -3.35 -6.72 4.06
N PHE A 88 -4.00 -5.59 3.77
CA PHE A 88 -3.73 -4.32 4.45
C PHE A 88 -5.00 -3.61 4.91
N ASP A 89 -4.85 -2.73 5.91
CA ASP A 89 -5.91 -1.83 6.31
C ASP A 89 -6.13 -0.75 5.24
N SER A 90 -7.19 -0.93 4.45
CA SER A 90 -7.60 -0.02 3.38
C SER A 90 -7.88 1.39 3.89
N SER A 91 -8.31 1.57 5.14
CA SER A 91 -8.66 2.88 5.70
C SER A 91 -7.41 3.73 5.88
N ILE A 92 -6.33 3.14 6.39
CA ILE A 92 -5.04 3.81 6.56
C ILE A 92 -4.51 4.24 5.20
N ILE A 93 -4.50 3.35 4.21
CA ILE A 93 -4.00 3.66 2.87
C ILE A 93 -4.85 4.74 2.19
N SER A 94 -6.19 4.64 2.31
CA SER A 94 -7.12 5.64 1.75
C SER A 94 -6.86 7.05 2.27
N SER A 95 -6.45 7.18 3.52
CA SER A 95 -6.14 8.48 4.15
C SER A 95 -4.86 9.14 3.63
N LEU A 96 -4.00 8.38 2.93
CA LEU A 96 -2.65 8.83 2.52
C LEU A 96 -2.56 9.19 1.03
N VAL A 97 -3.49 8.74 0.20
CA VAL A 97 -3.48 8.99 -1.25
C VAL A 97 -4.23 10.25 -1.63
N ASP A 98 -3.91 10.82 -2.81
CA ASP A 98 -4.59 12.04 -3.26
C ASP A 98 -6.07 11.78 -3.58
N VAL A 99 -6.37 10.60 -4.14
CA VAL A 99 -7.74 10.18 -4.48
C VAL A 99 -7.87 8.67 -4.22
N PRO A 100 -8.55 8.25 -3.15
CA PRO A 100 -8.87 6.85 -2.93
C PRO A 100 -10.03 6.41 -3.83
N GLU A 101 -9.93 5.22 -4.41
CA GLU A 101 -10.93 4.64 -5.29
C GLU A 101 -11.45 3.29 -4.79
N GLY A 102 -12.68 2.97 -5.16
CA GLY A 102 -13.31 1.68 -4.89
C GLY A 102 -13.62 0.94 -6.20
N GLU A 103 -14.16 -0.25 -6.07
CA GLU A 103 -14.77 -1.01 -7.16
C GLU A 103 -16.07 -1.64 -6.66
N SER A 104 -17.04 -1.78 -7.56
CA SER A 104 -18.24 -2.58 -7.35
C SER A 104 -18.23 -3.68 -8.40
N LEU A 105 -18.36 -4.94 -7.98
CA LEU A 105 -18.33 -6.10 -8.87
C LEU A 105 -19.61 -6.29 -9.71
N GLY A 106 -20.50 -5.28 -9.71
CA GLY A 106 -21.85 -5.42 -10.22
C GLY A 106 -22.71 -6.30 -9.29
N PHE A 107 -24.02 -6.14 -9.34
CA PHE A 107 -24.95 -6.98 -8.57
C PHE A 107 -25.16 -8.38 -9.20
N ASP A 108 -24.33 -8.75 -10.19
CA ASP A 108 -24.35 -10.06 -10.83
C ASP A 108 -23.58 -11.07 -9.97
N GLY A 109 -24.14 -11.39 -8.81
CA GLY A 109 -23.77 -12.62 -8.11
C GLY A 109 -24.25 -13.82 -8.94
N THR A 110 -23.40 -14.82 -9.13
CA THR A 110 -23.91 -16.16 -9.46
C THR A 110 -24.95 -16.53 -8.41
N PRO A 111 -26.19 -16.90 -8.79
CA PRO A 111 -27.12 -17.45 -7.82
C PRO A 111 -26.47 -18.67 -7.18
N ASP A 112 -26.46 -18.71 -5.85
CA ASP A 112 -26.08 -19.90 -5.08
C ASP A 112 -26.93 -21.12 -5.48
#